data_AF-A0A0N8KER4-F1
#
_entry.id   AF-A0A0N8KER4-F1
#
_cell.length_a   1.000
_cell.length_b   1.000
_cell.length_c   1.000
_cell.angle_alpha   90.00
_cell.angle_beta   90.00
_cell.angle_gamma   90.00
#
_symmetry.space_group_name_H-M   'P 1'
#
loop_
_entity.id
_entity.type
_entity.pdbx_description
1 polymer ?
#
loop_
_entity_poly.entity_id
_entity_poly.type
_entity_poly.pdbx_seq_one_letter_code
_entity_poly.pdbx_strand_id
1 'polypeptide(L)'
;MVHGMGKQKIHSGKVRDPRHLARLRGLAFAFLAGAALVPMPGIGVAPVAAESVQRAFWQIDTLPPPRPERLLVSQAQLPEPPAGVRGVAPGQAPEQPATDSTAENLSAEQIVSRANDFFNGITTMYASFTQMNANGDRLTGELYVHRPGRLRFDYDEPATLQVVADGRQVAIQDSRLNTQDLYPISQTPLKFLLGSRVNLGRDVSVLDVERFDDEVDIQLEDRSTLGGTSRVTLTFDDRLSELKRWRIRDPQGFTTTVALDEVDFVSRMDPGLFVIVRAR
;
A
#
# COMPACT_ATOMS: atom_id res chain seq x y z
N MET A 1 -17.74 3.07 76.57
CA MET A 1 -18.23 4.44 76.83
C MET A 1 -17.22 5.39 76.20
N VAL A 2 -17.49 5.92 74.99
CA VAL A 2 -18.21 7.19 74.69
C VAL A 2 -17.29 8.39 75.02
N HIS A 3 -16.55 8.95 74.03
CA HIS A 3 -16.83 10.16 73.20
C HIS A 3 -15.67 11.16 73.41
N GLY A 4 -14.94 11.62 72.39
CA GLY A 4 -15.25 12.76 71.49
C GLY A 4 -14.08 13.78 71.65
N MET A 5 -13.64 14.63 70.73
CA MET A 5 -14.22 15.22 69.53
C MET A 5 -13.10 16.01 68.81
N GLY A 6 -13.12 16.09 67.47
CA GLY A 6 -12.26 17.01 66.71
C GLY A 6 -12.56 16.94 65.21
N LYS A 7 -13.36 17.89 64.70
CA LYS A 7 -13.87 17.97 63.32
C LYS A 7 -12.90 18.70 62.37
N GLN A 8 -12.82 18.29 61.10
CA GLN A 8 -13.11 19.18 59.95
C GLN A 8 -13.23 18.41 58.62
N LYS A 9 -14.32 18.69 57.89
CA LYS A 9 -14.58 18.31 56.48
C LYS A 9 -13.80 19.26 55.54
N ILE A 10 -13.36 18.76 54.38
CA ILE A 10 -13.70 19.30 53.05
C ILE A 10 -13.41 18.28 51.94
N HIS A 11 -14.29 18.24 50.94
CA HIS A 11 -14.31 17.39 49.76
C HIS A 11 -13.14 17.65 48.80
N SER A 12 -12.77 16.62 48.01
CA SER A 12 -13.10 16.54 46.58
C SER A 12 -12.04 15.74 45.80
N GLY A 13 -12.52 14.92 44.86
CA GLY A 13 -11.78 13.88 44.17
C GLY A 13 -10.53 14.36 43.43
N LYS A 14 -9.42 13.65 43.62
CA LYS A 14 -8.28 13.71 42.72
C LYS A 14 -8.51 12.68 41.62
N VAL A 15 -9.15 13.16 40.56
CA VAL A 15 -9.26 12.52 39.24
C VAL A 15 -7.86 12.02 38.86
N ARG A 16 -7.72 10.70 38.67
CA ARG A 16 -6.54 10.12 38.05
C ARG A 16 -6.51 10.64 36.62
N ASP A 17 -5.46 11.39 36.31
CA ASP A 17 -5.22 12.06 35.03
C ASP A 17 -5.22 11.04 33.87
N PRO A 18 -6.16 11.11 32.90
CA PRO A 18 -6.26 10.14 31.81
C PRO A 18 -5.33 10.45 30.62
N ARG A 19 -4.30 11.30 30.78
CA ARG A 19 -3.51 11.86 29.66
C ARG A 19 -2.29 11.04 29.21
N HIS A 20 -2.35 9.71 29.26
CA HIS A 20 -1.29 8.84 28.72
C HIS A 20 -1.75 7.79 27.71
N LEU A 21 -2.89 8.00 27.03
CA LEU A 21 -3.39 7.08 25.99
C LEU A 21 -3.88 7.86 24.76
N ALA A 22 -2.94 8.38 23.97
CA ALA A 22 -3.22 8.91 22.65
C ALA A 22 -2.00 8.75 21.73
N ARG A 23 -1.58 7.51 21.52
CA ARG A 23 -0.75 7.09 20.38
C ARG A 23 -1.31 5.75 19.89
N LEU A 24 -1.31 5.54 18.58
CA LEU A 24 -2.01 4.47 17.81
C LEU A 24 -3.40 4.90 17.30
N ARG A 25 -3.39 5.87 16.39
CA ARG A 25 -4.42 6.04 15.35
C ARG A 25 -3.68 5.97 14.01
N GLY A 26 -3.94 4.94 13.22
CA GLY A 26 -3.40 4.81 11.87
C GLY A 26 -2.77 3.46 11.56
N LEU A 27 -3.46 2.36 11.84
CA LEU A 27 -3.02 1.03 11.37
C LEU A 27 -4.26 0.28 10.89
N ALA A 28 -4.49 0.28 9.56
CA ALA A 28 -5.36 -0.64 8.81
C ALA A 28 -5.52 -0.31 7.31
N PHE A 29 -4.66 0.53 6.70
CA PHE A 29 -4.95 1.10 5.38
C PHE A 29 -4.55 0.21 4.17
N ALA A 30 -4.13 -1.04 4.38
CA ALA A 30 -3.65 -1.92 3.31
C ALA A 30 -4.75 -2.39 2.33
N PHE A 31 -6.03 -2.43 2.75
CA PHE A 31 -7.16 -2.80 1.87
C PHE A 31 -8.03 -1.62 1.44
N LEU A 32 -7.85 -0.45 2.07
CA LEU A 32 -8.63 0.76 1.84
C LEU A 32 -7.73 1.97 1.75
N ALA A 33 -6.71 1.92 0.90
CA ALA A 33 -6.08 3.14 0.46
C ALA A 33 -7.19 4.12 -0.01
N GLY A 34 -7.42 5.17 0.78
CA GLY A 34 -8.32 6.27 0.44
C GLY A 34 -9.76 6.28 1.01
N ALA A 35 -10.01 5.98 2.28
CA ALA A 35 -11.25 6.48 2.91
C ALA A 35 -10.99 7.76 3.74
N ALA A 36 -10.71 8.88 3.07
CA ALA A 36 -11.01 10.17 3.67
C ALA A 36 -12.54 10.33 3.65
N LEU A 37 -13.16 10.40 4.83
CA LEU A 37 -14.55 10.83 4.98
C LEU A 37 -14.74 12.17 4.26
N VAL A 38 -15.42 12.15 3.12
CA VAL A 38 -16.01 13.36 2.53
C VAL A 38 -17.30 13.63 3.32
N PRO A 39 -17.44 14.77 4.03
CA PRO A 39 -18.72 15.11 4.63
C PRO A 39 -19.72 15.44 3.52
N MET A 40 -20.78 14.63 3.39
CA MET A 40 -21.94 15.00 2.57
C MET A 40 -22.68 16.17 3.22
N PRO A 41 -22.99 17.24 2.49
CA PRO A 41 -23.81 18.32 3.03
C PRO A 41 -25.29 17.93 2.94
N GLY A 42 -25.98 18.04 4.08
CA GLY A 42 -27.44 18.00 4.12
C GLY A 42 -28.01 16.81 4.89
N ILE A 43 -28.01 16.94 6.22
CA ILE A 43 -29.21 16.82 7.08
C ILE A 43 -28.85 17.64 8.33
N GLY A 44 -29.65 18.68 8.59
CA GLY A 44 -29.39 19.64 9.64
C GLY A 44 -29.46 19.03 11.03
N VAL A 45 -28.33 19.00 11.72
CA VAL A 45 -28.25 19.03 13.18
C VAL A 45 -27.07 19.96 13.53
N ALA A 46 -27.31 20.90 14.44
CA ALA A 46 -26.44 22.05 14.72
C ALA A 46 -24.97 21.69 15.07
N PRO A 47 -23.99 22.55 14.74
CA PRO A 47 -22.58 22.27 14.94
C PRO A 47 -22.18 22.51 16.41
N VAL A 48 -21.73 21.46 17.10
CA VAL A 48 -20.87 21.62 18.28
C VAL A 48 -19.42 21.76 17.81
N ALA A 49 -18.98 23.02 17.77
CA ALA A 49 -17.60 23.53 17.69
C ALA A 49 -16.48 22.51 17.33
N ALA A 50 -16.23 22.37 16.03
CA ALA A 50 -15.06 21.67 15.47
C ALA A 50 -13.97 22.67 15.02
N GLU A 51 -13.69 23.70 15.81
CA GLU A 51 -12.81 24.82 15.41
C GLU A 51 -11.45 24.85 16.12
N SER A 52 -11.04 23.78 16.81
CA SER A 52 -9.80 23.81 17.63
C SER A 52 -8.80 22.68 17.40
N VAL A 53 -8.98 21.81 16.39
CA VAL A 53 -8.01 20.72 16.08
C VAL A 53 -7.30 20.93 14.73
N GLN A 54 -7.61 22.01 14.01
CA GLN A 54 -7.01 22.32 12.70
C GLN A 54 -5.69 23.13 12.78
N ARG A 55 -5.22 23.54 13.97
CA ARG A 55 -4.12 24.53 14.12
C ARG A 55 -2.77 23.99 14.64
N ALA A 56 -2.57 22.68 14.73
CA ALA A 56 -1.37 22.12 15.39
C ALA A 56 -0.47 21.24 14.53
N PHE A 57 -0.45 21.41 13.19
CA PHE A 57 0.51 20.68 12.33
C PHE A 57 1.22 21.55 11.27
N TRP A 58 1.13 22.88 11.38
CA TRP A 58 1.97 23.79 10.60
C TRP A 58 3.02 24.43 11.49
N GLN A 59 4.10 23.70 11.73
CA GLN A 59 5.42 24.24 12.05
C GLN A 59 6.42 23.09 12.05
N ILE A 60 7.02 22.83 10.89
CA ILE A 60 8.46 22.69 10.70
C ILE A 60 8.73 23.26 9.31
N ASP A 61 9.23 24.50 9.33
CA ASP A 61 10.17 25.04 8.36
C ASP A 61 11.36 24.05 8.29
N THR A 62 11.71 23.45 7.17
CA THR A 62 12.55 24.07 6.14
C THR A 62 12.54 23.20 4.88
N LEU A 63 12.21 23.83 3.76
CA LEU A 63 12.32 23.25 2.41
C LEU A 63 13.81 23.09 2.02
N PRO A 64 14.25 21.98 1.40
CA PRO A 64 15.46 22.01 0.57
C PRO A 64 15.21 22.91 -0.66
N PRO A 65 16.21 23.68 -1.13
CA PRO A 65 15.99 24.67 -2.17
C PRO A 65 15.55 24.04 -3.51
N PRO A 66 14.68 24.72 -4.28
CA PRO A 66 14.34 24.31 -5.63
C PRO A 66 15.57 24.38 -6.56
N ARG A 67 15.66 23.38 -7.43
CA ARG A 67 16.63 23.20 -8.51
C ARG A 67 16.80 24.51 -9.32
N PRO A 68 18.03 24.94 -9.67
CA PRO A 68 18.21 26.18 -10.41
C PRO A 68 17.77 26.03 -11.87
N GLU A 69 16.66 26.69 -12.23
CA GLU A 69 16.35 27.05 -13.61
C GLU A 69 17.02 28.40 -13.95
N ARG A 70 18.24 28.32 -14.50
CA ARG A 70 18.77 29.21 -15.57
C ARG A 70 20.25 28.94 -15.74
N LEU A 71 20.58 28.27 -16.83
CA LEU A 71 21.74 28.69 -17.61
C LEU A 71 21.20 29.27 -18.91
N LEU A 72 21.11 30.59 -18.88
CA LEU A 72 21.15 31.44 -20.07
C LEU A 72 22.29 30.90 -20.94
N VAL A 73 21.97 30.36 -22.12
CA VAL A 73 22.98 30.06 -23.13
C VAL A 73 23.49 31.42 -23.63
N SER A 74 24.55 31.90 -23.01
CA SER A 74 25.35 33.00 -23.53
C SER A 74 25.99 32.53 -24.82
N GLN A 75 25.66 33.17 -25.95
CA GLN A 75 26.44 33.02 -27.17
C GLN A 75 27.88 33.47 -26.86
N ALA A 76 28.80 32.51 -26.82
CA ALA A 76 30.23 32.76 -26.89
C ALA A 76 30.72 32.11 -28.19
N GLN A 77 31.30 32.95 -29.03
CA GLN A 77 31.95 32.64 -30.30
C GLN A 77 32.84 31.38 -30.20
N LEU A 78 32.66 30.44 -31.14
CA LEU A 78 33.62 29.37 -31.38
C LEU A 78 34.93 29.95 -31.93
N PRO A 79 36.12 29.57 -31.42
CA PRO A 79 37.34 29.72 -32.19
C PRO A 79 37.35 28.70 -33.34
N GLU A 80 37.68 29.16 -34.55
CA GLU A 80 37.86 28.29 -35.71
C GLU A 80 39.02 27.30 -35.49
N PRO A 81 38.91 26.06 -35.99
CA PRO A 81 40.01 25.09 -35.91
C PRO A 81 41.14 25.48 -36.89
N PRO A 82 42.42 25.33 -36.51
CA PRO A 82 43.51 25.45 -37.45
C PRO A 82 43.50 24.30 -38.47
N ALA A 83 43.80 24.67 -39.71
CA ALA A 83 43.89 23.79 -40.86
C ALA A 83 45.06 22.78 -40.77
N GLY A 84 44.80 21.54 -41.21
CA GLY A 84 45.79 20.46 -41.41
C GLY A 84 46.12 19.71 -40.11
N VAL A 85 46.14 18.39 -40.05
CA VAL A 85 47.01 17.50 -40.84
C VAL A 85 46.39 16.09 -40.99
N ARG A 86 46.34 15.63 -42.24
CA ARG A 86 46.47 14.27 -42.82
C ARG A 86 46.14 13.02 -41.96
N GLY A 87 45.15 12.27 -42.44
CA GLY A 87 45.36 10.91 -43.00
C GLY A 87 45.30 9.71 -42.05
N VAL A 88 44.20 8.96 -42.09
CA VAL A 88 44.16 7.49 -41.95
C VAL A 88 42.92 6.94 -42.68
N ALA A 89 43.11 5.81 -43.35
CA ALA A 89 42.25 5.14 -44.34
C ALA A 89 40.92 4.57 -43.77
N PRO A 90 39.94 4.22 -44.63
CA PRO A 90 38.67 3.64 -44.20
C PRO A 90 38.85 2.16 -43.86
N GLY A 91 38.66 1.81 -42.58
CA GLY A 91 38.78 0.42 -42.15
C GLY A 91 38.14 0.20 -40.79
N GLN A 92 37.06 -0.56 -40.80
CA GLN A 92 36.50 -1.33 -39.69
C GLN A 92 35.74 -0.52 -38.63
N ALA A 93 34.42 -0.45 -38.82
CA ALA A 93 33.49 -0.33 -37.71
C ALA A 93 33.72 -1.53 -36.77
N PRO A 94 33.77 -1.35 -35.44
CA PRO A 94 33.67 -2.47 -34.53
C PRO A 94 32.24 -2.99 -34.61
N GLU A 95 32.04 -4.09 -35.33
CA GLU A 95 30.94 -5.02 -35.06
C GLU A 95 31.15 -5.51 -33.64
N GLN A 96 30.42 -4.92 -32.69
CA GLN A 96 30.30 -5.49 -31.36
C GLN A 96 29.65 -6.87 -31.52
N PRO A 97 30.27 -7.94 -30.98
CA PRO A 97 29.69 -9.26 -31.01
C PRO A 97 28.33 -9.22 -30.31
N ALA A 98 27.28 -9.62 -31.04
CA ALA A 98 26.01 -9.98 -30.45
C ALA A 98 26.28 -11.11 -29.45
N THR A 99 26.27 -10.79 -28.17
CA THR A 99 26.18 -11.80 -27.13
C THR A 99 24.79 -12.40 -27.20
N ASP A 100 24.73 -13.63 -27.73
CA ASP A 100 23.67 -14.59 -27.48
C ASP A 100 23.58 -14.86 -25.97
N SER A 101 22.89 -13.98 -25.26
CA SER A 101 22.39 -14.26 -23.92
C SER A 101 20.97 -14.79 -24.09
N THR A 102 20.83 -16.11 -24.20
CA THR A 102 19.53 -16.79 -24.05
C THR A 102 19.11 -16.81 -22.58
N ALA A 103 19.04 -15.64 -21.95
CA ALA A 103 18.07 -15.39 -20.90
C ALA A 103 16.83 -14.91 -21.66
N GLU A 104 15.71 -15.64 -21.58
CA GLU A 104 14.47 -15.21 -22.24
C GLU A 104 14.17 -13.75 -21.87
N ASN A 105 14.42 -12.82 -22.79
CA ASN A 105 14.09 -11.42 -22.62
C ASN A 105 12.59 -11.31 -22.92
N LEU A 106 11.78 -11.61 -21.90
CA LEU A 106 10.33 -11.55 -21.99
C LEU A 106 9.90 -10.10 -22.24
N SER A 107 9.00 -9.90 -23.21
CA SER A 107 8.36 -8.59 -23.39
C SER A 107 7.45 -8.25 -22.20
N ALA A 108 7.13 -6.97 -22.05
CA ALA A 108 6.19 -6.52 -21.03
C ALA A 108 4.82 -7.24 -21.15
N GLU A 109 4.32 -7.49 -22.37
CA GLU A 109 3.07 -8.23 -22.55
C GLU A 109 3.19 -9.69 -22.10
N GLN A 110 4.33 -10.34 -22.35
CA GLN A 110 4.58 -11.72 -21.91
C GLN A 110 4.66 -11.80 -20.38
N ILE A 111 5.30 -10.82 -19.73
CA ILE A 111 5.36 -10.69 -18.27
C ILE A 111 3.96 -10.53 -17.68
N VAL A 112 3.15 -9.61 -18.20
CA VAL A 112 1.77 -9.39 -17.75
C VAL A 112 0.92 -10.64 -17.97
N SER A 113 1.10 -11.35 -19.08
CA SER A 113 0.43 -12.63 -19.32
C SER A 113 0.79 -13.67 -18.27
N ARG A 114 2.09 -13.84 -17.96
CA ARG A 114 2.54 -14.79 -16.92
C ARG A 114 2.00 -14.42 -15.53
N ALA A 115 1.96 -13.13 -15.19
CA ALA A 115 1.34 -12.67 -13.95
C ALA A 115 -0.18 -12.96 -13.89
N ASN A 116 -0.89 -12.78 -15.02
CA ASN A 116 -2.29 -13.19 -15.12
C ASN A 116 -2.45 -14.70 -14.91
N ASP A 117 -1.59 -15.52 -15.49
CA ASP A 117 -1.62 -16.98 -15.34
C ASP A 117 -1.32 -17.40 -13.90
N PHE A 118 -0.32 -16.78 -13.26
CA PHE A 118 -0.02 -16.97 -11.83
C PHE A 118 -1.27 -16.74 -10.99
N PHE A 119 -1.89 -15.56 -11.11
CA PHE A 119 -3.08 -15.29 -10.32
C PHE A 119 -4.19 -16.28 -10.67
N ASN A 120 -4.50 -16.49 -11.94
CA ASN A 120 -5.59 -17.39 -12.33
C ASN A 120 -5.39 -18.87 -11.93
N GLY A 121 -4.15 -19.28 -11.61
CA GLY A 121 -3.85 -20.58 -11.01
C GLY A 121 -4.15 -20.69 -9.52
N ILE A 122 -4.29 -19.57 -8.81
CA ILE A 122 -4.52 -19.54 -7.35
C ILE A 122 -6.01 -19.66 -7.04
N THR A 123 -6.39 -20.78 -6.43
CA THR A 123 -7.72 -20.94 -5.79
C THR A 123 -7.64 -20.62 -4.31
N THR A 124 -6.62 -21.12 -3.64
CA THR A 124 -6.36 -20.98 -2.21
C THR A 124 -4.90 -20.66 -1.98
N MET A 125 -4.63 -19.76 -1.04
CA MET A 125 -3.26 -19.38 -0.67
C MET A 125 -3.23 -19.05 0.82
N TYR A 126 -2.18 -19.50 1.48
CA TYR A 126 -1.78 -19.10 2.82
C TYR A 126 -0.40 -18.44 2.72
N ALA A 127 -0.14 -17.43 3.54
CA ALA A 127 1.18 -16.83 3.68
C ALA A 127 1.29 -16.16 5.05
N SER A 128 2.50 -16.05 5.59
CA SER A 128 2.78 -15.01 6.57
C SER A 128 3.06 -13.69 5.85
N PHE A 129 2.89 -12.57 6.53
CA PHE A 129 3.18 -11.28 5.93
C PHE A 129 3.87 -10.32 6.90
N THR A 130 4.62 -9.39 6.31
CA THR A 130 5.08 -8.18 6.98
C THR A 130 4.54 -6.97 6.23
N GLN A 131 3.74 -6.15 6.91
CA GLN A 131 3.27 -4.87 6.42
C GLN A 131 4.11 -3.72 6.98
N MET A 132 4.47 -2.78 6.11
CA MET A 132 5.09 -1.51 6.48
C MET A 132 4.22 -0.35 6.01
N ASN A 133 3.80 0.48 6.95
CA ASN A 133 2.92 1.62 6.73
C ASN A 133 3.71 2.89 6.37
N ALA A 134 3.02 3.90 5.87
CA ALA A 134 3.62 5.18 5.49
C ALA A 134 4.29 5.93 6.67
N ASN A 135 3.85 5.67 7.89
CA ASN A 135 4.43 6.22 9.12
C ASN A 135 5.63 5.42 9.65
N GLY A 136 6.01 4.33 8.97
CA GLY A 136 7.09 3.43 9.37
C GLY A 136 6.67 2.30 10.30
N ASP A 137 5.40 2.25 10.73
CA ASP A 137 4.92 1.15 11.57
C ASP A 137 5.01 -0.18 10.82
N ARG A 138 5.50 -1.19 11.53
CA ARG A 138 5.59 -2.56 11.06
C ARG A 138 4.53 -3.40 11.74
N LEU A 139 3.78 -4.15 10.95
CA LEU A 139 2.83 -5.16 11.40
C LEU A 139 3.17 -6.50 10.77
N THR A 140 2.88 -7.57 11.46
CA THR A 140 3.00 -8.94 10.95
C THR A 140 1.68 -9.67 11.10
N GLY A 141 1.57 -10.84 10.47
CA GLY A 141 0.43 -11.70 10.64
C GLY A 141 0.32 -12.77 9.58
N GLU A 142 -0.90 -13.30 9.45
CA GLU A 142 -1.26 -14.36 8.54
C GLU A 142 -2.27 -13.89 7.49
N LEU A 143 -2.04 -14.30 6.25
CA LEU A 143 -2.88 -14.07 5.11
C LEU A 143 -3.51 -15.38 4.67
N TYR A 144 -4.84 -15.38 4.59
CA TYR A 144 -5.64 -16.44 4.04
C TYR A 144 -6.37 -15.92 2.80
N VAL A 145 -6.29 -16.63 1.69
CA VAL A 145 -6.99 -16.29 0.46
C VAL A 145 -7.75 -17.51 -0.03
N HIS A 146 -9.02 -17.31 -0.34
CA HIS A 146 -9.84 -18.29 -1.04
C HIS A 146 -10.65 -17.60 -2.13
N ARG A 147 -10.16 -17.70 -3.37
CA ARG A 147 -10.83 -17.08 -4.51
C ARG A 147 -12.09 -17.86 -4.91
N PRO A 148 -13.09 -17.18 -5.48
CA PRO A 148 -13.17 -15.72 -5.65
C PRO A 148 -13.62 -15.01 -4.37
N GLY A 149 -13.11 -13.78 -4.20
CA GLY A 149 -13.70 -12.77 -3.32
C GLY A 149 -13.44 -12.94 -1.82
N ARG A 150 -12.89 -14.07 -1.37
CA ARG A 150 -12.64 -14.30 0.06
C ARG A 150 -11.16 -14.19 0.39
N LEU A 151 -10.90 -13.48 1.48
CA LEU A 151 -9.58 -13.20 1.98
C LEU A 151 -9.67 -12.82 3.45
N ARG A 152 -8.61 -13.07 4.22
CA ARG A 152 -8.50 -12.66 5.61
C ARG A 152 -7.06 -12.31 5.97
N PHE A 153 -6.88 -11.16 6.62
CA PHE A 153 -5.66 -10.78 7.30
C PHE A 153 -5.92 -10.85 8.80
N ASP A 154 -5.17 -11.71 9.46
CA ASP A 154 -5.08 -11.73 10.92
C ASP A 154 -3.75 -11.10 11.30
N TYR A 155 -3.81 -10.00 12.05
CA TYR A 155 -2.61 -9.31 12.50
C TYR A 155 -2.15 -9.87 13.84
N ASP A 156 -0.84 -10.01 14.01
CA ASP A 156 -0.24 -10.46 15.27
C ASP A 156 -0.40 -9.42 16.37
N GLU A 157 -0.43 -9.89 17.62
CA GLU A 157 -0.36 -9.02 18.79
C GLU A 157 0.90 -8.13 18.73
N PRO A 158 0.82 -6.86 19.16
CA PRO A 158 -0.27 -6.24 19.92
C PRO A 158 -1.38 -5.62 19.06
N ALA A 159 -1.36 -5.82 17.74
CA ALA A 159 -2.44 -5.33 16.89
C ALA A 159 -3.72 -6.13 17.20
N THR A 160 -4.84 -5.43 17.26
CA THR A 160 -6.17 -5.99 17.49
C THR A 160 -7.03 -5.94 16.23
N LEU A 161 -6.35 -5.89 15.09
CA LEU A 161 -6.93 -5.63 13.79
C LEU A 161 -7.17 -6.95 13.05
N GLN A 162 -8.30 -7.03 12.36
CA GLN A 162 -8.59 -8.10 11.41
C GLN A 162 -9.24 -7.50 10.16
N VAL A 163 -8.88 -8.02 8.99
CA VAL A 163 -9.53 -7.65 7.73
C VAL A 163 -10.12 -8.92 7.12
N VAL A 164 -11.42 -8.95 6.86
CA VAL A 164 -12.11 -10.13 6.30
C VAL A 164 -12.91 -9.73 5.07
N ALA A 165 -12.70 -10.43 3.96
CA ALA A 165 -13.51 -10.35 2.76
C ALA A 165 -14.40 -11.59 2.63
N ASP A 166 -15.71 -11.39 2.45
CA ASP A 166 -16.72 -12.46 2.44
C ASP A 166 -17.15 -12.92 1.04
N GLY A 167 -16.53 -12.38 -0.02
CA GLY A 167 -16.95 -12.57 -1.40
C GLY A 167 -17.60 -11.35 -2.03
N ARG A 168 -18.06 -10.38 -1.23
CA ARG A 168 -18.76 -9.17 -1.70
C ARG A 168 -18.22 -7.90 -1.05
N GLN A 169 -17.99 -7.97 0.25
CA GLN A 169 -17.56 -6.86 1.08
C GLN A 169 -16.26 -7.21 1.80
N VAL A 170 -15.54 -6.18 2.23
CA VAL A 170 -14.42 -6.24 3.14
C VAL A 170 -14.83 -5.55 4.43
N ALA A 171 -14.69 -6.26 5.55
CA ALA A 171 -14.77 -5.71 6.89
C ALA A 171 -13.38 -5.45 7.43
N ILE A 172 -13.17 -4.26 7.99
CA ILE A 172 -12.02 -3.96 8.84
C ILE A 172 -12.51 -3.88 10.27
N GLN A 173 -11.97 -4.71 11.15
CA GLN A 173 -12.41 -4.89 12.52
C GLN A 173 -11.26 -4.56 13.48
N ASP A 174 -11.50 -3.68 14.45
CA ASP A 174 -10.59 -3.46 15.57
C ASP A 174 -11.29 -3.86 16.87
N SER A 175 -10.88 -4.98 17.46
CA SER A 175 -11.52 -5.53 18.66
C SER A 175 -11.25 -4.69 19.91
N ARG A 176 -10.17 -3.90 19.94
CA ARG A 176 -9.86 -2.99 21.06
C ARG A 176 -10.76 -1.77 21.05
N LEU A 177 -11.14 -1.29 19.87
CA LEU A 177 -12.01 -0.13 19.70
C LEU A 177 -13.48 -0.50 19.50
N ASN A 178 -13.78 -1.79 19.33
CA ASN A 178 -15.10 -2.31 18.96
C ASN A 178 -15.67 -1.61 17.72
N THR A 179 -14.82 -1.44 16.70
CA THR A 179 -15.18 -0.82 15.43
C THR A 179 -15.21 -1.85 14.32
N GLN A 180 -16.15 -1.69 13.39
CA GLN A 180 -16.24 -2.47 12.18
C GLN A 180 -16.67 -1.57 11.02
N ASP A 181 -15.77 -1.41 10.06
CA ASP A 181 -16.03 -0.63 8.86
C ASP A 181 -16.17 -1.57 7.66
N LEU A 182 -17.21 -1.36 6.83
CA LEU A 182 -17.56 -2.22 5.70
C LEU A 182 -17.45 -1.50 4.37
N TYR A 183 -16.83 -2.15 3.40
CA TYR A 183 -16.59 -1.60 2.08
C TYR A 183 -16.81 -2.65 0.99
N PRO A 184 -17.32 -2.29 -0.20
CA PRO A 184 -17.34 -3.19 -1.34
C PRO A 184 -15.92 -3.58 -1.78
N ILE A 185 -15.68 -4.86 -2.09
CA ILE A 185 -14.39 -5.32 -2.63
C ILE A 185 -13.98 -4.52 -3.86
N SER A 186 -14.94 -4.16 -4.72
CA SER A 186 -14.71 -3.41 -5.96
C SER A 186 -14.07 -2.02 -5.77
N GLN A 187 -14.09 -1.49 -4.54
CA GLN A 187 -13.51 -0.19 -4.21
C GLN A 187 -12.14 -0.32 -3.50
N THR A 188 -11.60 -1.53 -3.40
CA THR A 188 -10.28 -1.80 -2.84
C THR A 188 -9.20 -1.83 -3.94
N PRO A 189 -7.98 -1.33 -3.70
CA PRO A 189 -6.89 -1.36 -4.70
C PRO A 189 -6.49 -2.77 -5.15
N LEU A 190 -6.67 -3.78 -4.30
CA LEU A 190 -6.32 -5.18 -4.59
C LEU A 190 -7.49 -6.04 -5.07
N LYS A 191 -8.59 -5.41 -5.50
CA LYS A 191 -9.79 -6.12 -5.97
C LYS A 191 -9.50 -7.14 -7.07
N PHE A 192 -8.50 -6.89 -7.91
CA PHE A 192 -8.12 -7.80 -9.00
C PHE A 192 -7.57 -9.13 -8.46
N LEU A 193 -6.91 -9.16 -7.30
CA LEU A 193 -6.49 -10.40 -6.64
C LEU A 193 -7.68 -11.26 -6.21
N LEU A 194 -8.81 -10.63 -5.94
CA LEU A 194 -10.02 -11.28 -5.44
C LEU A 194 -11.02 -11.65 -6.54
N GLY A 195 -10.79 -11.22 -7.79
CA GLY A 195 -11.65 -11.57 -8.91
C GLY A 195 -11.73 -13.08 -9.16
N SER A 196 -12.79 -13.55 -9.82
CA SER A 196 -12.85 -14.95 -10.30
C SER A 196 -11.87 -15.21 -11.44
N ARG A 197 -11.58 -14.18 -12.22
CA ARG A 197 -10.53 -14.17 -13.25
C ARG A 197 -9.81 -12.84 -13.17
N VAL A 198 -8.49 -12.87 -13.19
CA VAL A 198 -7.64 -11.68 -13.23
C VAL A 198 -7.24 -11.42 -14.68
N ASN A 199 -7.43 -10.18 -15.13
CA ASN A 199 -6.89 -9.69 -16.38
C ASN A 199 -6.28 -8.30 -16.19
N LEU A 200 -5.01 -8.30 -15.76
CA LEU A 200 -4.15 -7.12 -15.75
C LEU A 200 -4.04 -6.56 -17.17
N GLY A 201 -4.29 -5.25 -17.33
CA GLY A 201 -4.39 -4.57 -18.62
C GLY A 201 -5.82 -4.28 -19.05
N ARG A 202 -6.79 -5.11 -18.65
CA ARG A 202 -8.22 -4.85 -18.88
C ARG A 202 -8.92 -4.32 -17.63
N ASP A 203 -8.71 -4.97 -16.49
CA ASP A 203 -9.41 -4.65 -15.24
C ASP A 203 -8.74 -3.48 -14.51
N VAL A 204 -7.44 -3.32 -14.73
CA VAL A 204 -6.57 -2.24 -14.23
C VAL A 204 -5.57 -1.86 -15.32
N SER A 205 -5.15 -0.59 -15.35
CA SER A 205 -4.19 -0.12 -16.34
C SER A 205 -2.77 -0.49 -15.91
N VAL A 206 -2.03 -1.21 -16.77
CA VAL A 206 -0.60 -1.43 -16.57
C VAL A 206 0.12 -0.14 -16.97
N LEU A 207 0.89 0.42 -16.04
CA LEU A 207 1.68 1.62 -16.26
C LEU A 207 3.09 1.28 -16.74
N ASP A 208 3.68 0.26 -16.13
CA ASP A 208 5.08 -0.08 -16.35
C ASP A 208 5.38 -1.52 -15.94
N VAL A 209 6.43 -2.07 -16.54
CA VAL A 209 6.98 -3.39 -16.21
C VAL A 209 8.49 -3.26 -16.16
N GLU A 210 9.05 -3.42 -14.97
CA GLU A 210 10.49 -3.33 -14.72
C GLU A 210 11.02 -4.72 -14.33
N ARG A 211 12.17 -5.10 -14.88
CA ARG A 211 12.86 -6.34 -14.54
C ARG A 211 14.18 -6.01 -13.85
N PHE A 212 14.39 -6.65 -12.72
CA PHE A 212 15.62 -6.65 -11.96
C PHE A 212 16.28 -8.04 -12.06
N ASP A 213 17.46 -8.20 -11.48
CA ASP A 213 18.21 -9.46 -11.53
C ASP A 213 17.41 -10.62 -10.90
N ASP A 214 16.74 -10.38 -9.77
CA ASP A 214 16.04 -11.42 -8.98
C ASP A 214 14.52 -11.18 -8.82
N GLU A 215 14.00 -10.11 -9.42
CA GLU A 215 12.61 -9.66 -9.24
C GLU A 215 12.02 -9.04 -10.52
N VAL A 216 10.69 -9.07 -10.63
CA VAL A 216 9.93 -8.38 -11.67
C VAL A 216 8.86 -7.52 -11.01
N ASP A 217 8.88 -6.22 -11.30
CA ASP A 217 7.89 -5.26 -10.82
C ASP A 217 6.87 -4.95 -11.92
N ILE A 218 5.58 -5.11 -11.61
CA ILE A 218 4.46 -4.71 -12.46
C ILE A 218 3.72 -3.55 -11.78
N GLN A 219 3.76 -2.37 -12.40
CA GLN A 219 3.07 -1.18 -11.90
C GLN A 219 1.68 -1.05 -12.53
N LEU A 220 0.69 -0.88 -11.68
CA LEU A 220 -0.73 -0.82 -12.02
C LEU A 220 -1.34 0.49 -11.51
N GLU A 221 -2.31 1.01 -12.23
CA GLU A 221 -3.16 2.12 -11.82
C GLU A 221 -4.61 1.65 -11.66
N ASP A 222 -5.18 1.92 -10.49
CA ASP A 222 -6.60 1.69 -10.19
C ASP A 222 -7.30 3.02 -9.91
N ARG A 223 -8.25 3.38 -10.78
CA ARG A 223 -9.03 4.63 -10.71
C ARG A 223 -10.37 4.48 -10.00
N SER A 224 -10.75 3.26 -9.59
CA SER A 224 -12.04 3.00 -8.95
C SER A 224 -11.91 2.73 -7.45
N THR A 225 -10.76 3.05 -6.86
CA THR A 225 -10.55 2.93 -5.41
C THR A 225 -11.30 4.02 -4.65
N LEU A 226 -11.58 3.77 -3.38
CA LEU A 226 -12.04 4.84 -2.49
C LEU A 226 -11.02 5.99 -2.49
N GLY A 227 -11.52 7.23 -2.51
CA GLY A 227 -10.66 8.41 -2.37
C GLY A 227 -9.89 8.83 -3.62
N GLY A 228 -9.93 8.06 -4.72
CA GLY A 228 -9.38 8.46 -6.01
C GLY A 228 -8.53 7.38 -6.68
N THR A 229 -7.48 7.80 -7.37
CA THR A 229 -6.55 6.93 -8.10
C THR A 229 -5.45 6.41 -7.19
N SER A 230 -5.35 5.08 -7.06
CA SER A 230 -4.26 4.39 -6.36
C SER A 230 -3.30 3.74 -7.36
N ARG A 231 -2.03 3.64 -6.97
CA ARG A 231 -1.02 2.86 -7.71
C ARG A 231 -0.66 1.60 -6.95
N VAL A 232 -0.58 0.48 -7.63
CA VAL A 232 -0.18 -0.80 -7.07
C VAL A 232 1.07 -1.29 -7.79
N THR A 233 2.12 -1.59 -7.06
CA THR A 233 3.30 -2.30 -7.59
C THR A 233 3.25 -3.73 -7.08
N LEU A 234 3.25 -4.70 -7.99
CA LEU A 234 3.38 -6.11 -7.68
C LEU A 234 4.82 -6.54 -7.95
N THR A 235 5.49 -7.10 -6.94
CA THR A 235 6.86 -7.62 -7.05
C THR A 235 6.79 -9.14 -7.06
N PHE A 236 7.25 -9.75 -8.14
CA PHE A 236 7.41 -11.18 -8.31
C PHE A 236 8.87 -11.61 -8.19
N ASP A 237 9.11 -12.92 -8.07
CA ASP A 237 10.41 -13.51 -8.40
C ASP A 237 10.76 -13.35 -9.90
N ASP A 238 12.01 -13.63 -10.25
CA ASP A 238 12.53 -13.55 -11.63
C ASP A 238 11.79 -14.46 -12.63
N ARG A 239 11.16 -15.53 -12.12
CA ARG A 239 10.40 -16.50 -12.92
C ARG A 239 8.90 -16.23 -13.00
N LEU A 240 8.38 -15.23 -12.27
CA LEU A 240 6.94 -14.98 -12.10
C LEU A 240 6.17 -16.20 -11.56
N SER A 241 6.83 -17.01 -10.74
CA SER A 241 6.25 -18.18 -10.10
C SER A 241 5.68 -17.88 -8.72
N GLU A 242 6.08 -16.77 -8.09
CA GLU A 242 5.65 -16.36 -6.77
C GLU A 242 5.51 -14.84 -6.65
N LEU A 243 4.43 -14.38 -6.00
CA LEU A 243 4.27 -12.98 -5.61
C LEU A 243 4.97 -12.75 -4.27
N LYS A 244 6.08 -12.01 -4.29
CA LYS A 244 6.85 -11.70 -3.08
C LYS A 244 6.26 -10.55 -2.28
N ARG A 245 5.69 -9.55 -2.96
CA ARG A 245 5.27 -8.30 -2.31
C ARG A 245 4.28 -7.54 -3.17
N TRP A 246 3.45 -6.74 -2.51
CA TRP A 246 2.79 -5.61 -3.16
C TRP A 246 3.01 -4.31 -2.40
N ARG A 247 2.97 -3.21 -3.13
CA ARG A 247 3.03 -1.85 -2.62
C ARG A 247 1.84 -1.07 -3.14
N ILE A 248 1.11 -0.39 -2.27
CA ILE A 248 -0.01 0.47 -2.63
C ILE A 248 0.36 1.90 -2.26
N ARG A 249 0.29 2.79 -3.25
CA ARG A 249 0.38 4.23 -3.05
C ARG A 249 -1.00 4.85 -3.28
N ASP A 250 -1.53 5.48 -2.24
CA ASP A 250 -2.85 6.08 -2.27
C ASP A 250 -2.85 7.47 -2.97
N PRO A 251 -4.04 8.06 -3.21
CA PRO A 251 -4.15 9.39 -3.82
C PRO A 251 -3.49 10.52 -3.01
N GLN A 252 -3.32 10.33 -1.70
CA GLN A 252 -2.66 11.28 -0.79
C GLN A 252 -1.13 11.13 -0.81
N GLY A 253 -0.62 10.08 -1.46
CA GLY A 253 0.79 9.75 -1.58
C GLY A 253 1.33 8.84 -0.47
N PHE A 254 0.48 8.37 0.45
CA PHE A 254 0.88 7.42 1.47
C PHE A 254 1.12 6.05 0.84
N THR A 255 2.20 5.41 1.26
CA THR A 255 2.64 4.12 0.73
C THR A 255 2.54 3.06 1.80
N THR A 256 1.80 1.99 1.51
CA THR A 256 1.76 0.78 2.32
C THR A 256 2.36 -0.36 1.53
N THR A 257 3.27 -1.10 2.15
CA THR A 257 3.94 -2.25 1.53
C THR A 257 3.58 -3.50 2.32
N VAL A 258 3.28 -4.60 1.65
CA VAL A 258 3.10 -5.92 2.28
C VAL A 258 4.00 -6.91 1.56
N ALA A 259 4.97 -7.45 2.29
CA ALA A 259 5.79 -8.57 1.86
C ALA A 259 5.13 -9.87 2.32
N LEU A 260 5.17 -10.88 1.46
CA LEU A 260 4.70 -12.23 1.74
C LEU A 260 5.88 -13.14 2.01
N ASP A 261 5.73 -14.01 2.99
CA ASP A 261 6.68 -15.04 3.37
C ASP A 261 5.93 -16.36 3.54
N GLU A 262 6.63 -17.50 3.39
CA GLU A 262 6.07 -18.84 3.59
C GLU A 262 4.77 -19.11 2.79
N VAL A 263 4.76 -18.73 1.51
CA VAL A 263 3.58 -18.89 0.64
C VAL A 263 3.30 -20.37 0.37
N ASP A 264 2.08 -20.81 0.69
CA ASP A 264 1.59 -22.17 0.46
C ASP A 264 0.22 -22.16 -0.23
N PHE A 265 0.05 -23.00 -1.25
CA PHE A 265 -1.19 -23.18 -2.00
C PHE A 265 -2.00 -24.35 -1.42
N VAL A 266 -2.48 -24.17 -0.19
CA VAL A 266 -3.16 -25.21 0.59
C VAL A 266 -4.48 -25.63 -0.06
N SER A 267 -4.69 -26.92 -0.34
CA SER A 267 -5.90 -27.39 -1.05
C SER A 267 -7.20 -27.37 -0.22
N ARG A 268 -7.13 -27.21 1.11
CA ARG A 268 -8.30 -27.19 2.00
C ARG A 268 -8.16 -26.08 3.05
N MET A 269 -9.13 -25.17 3.07
CA MET A 269 -9.20 -24.06 4.01
C MET A 269 -10.61 -24.00 4.58
N ASP A 270 -10.74 -23.72 5.88
CA ASP A 270 -12.06 -23.64 6.53
C ASP A 270 -12.86 -22.44 5.98
N PRO A 271 -14.03 -22.66 5.35
CA PRO A 271 -14.87 -21.56 4.87
C PRO A 271 -15.30 -20.59 5.99
N GLY A 272 -15.34 -21.04 7.24
CA GLY A 272 -15.65 -20.23 8.42
C GLY A 272 -14.68 -19.08 8.66
N LEU A 273 -13.46 -19.17 8.13
CA LEU A 273 -12.45 -18.10 8.24
C LEU A 273 -12.89 -16.79 7.58
N PHE A 274 -13.78 -16.87 6.59
CA PHE A 274 -14.14 -15.74 5.72
C PHE A 274 -15.51 -15.14 6.03
N VAL A 275 -16.10 -15.50 7.16
CA VAL A 275 -17.39 -14.96 7.60
C VAL A 275 -17.16 -13.68 8.38
N ILE A 276 -17.76 -12.58 7.92
CA ILE A 276 -17.77 -11.33 8.68
C ILE A 276 -18.72 -11.50 9.87
N VAL A 277 -18.15 -11.67 11.06
CA VAL A 277 -18.89 -11.66 12.33
C VAL A 277 -18.83 -10.26 12.90
N ARG A 278 -19.95 -9.76 13.43
CA ARG A 278 -20.01 -8.43 14.04
C ARG A 278 -19.03 -8.33 15.20
N ALA A 279 -18.20 -7.29 15.22
CA ALA A 279 -17.41 -6.92 16.40
C ALA A 279 -18.33 -6.81 17.64
N ARG A 280 -17.96 -7.48 18.75
CA ARG A 280 -18.72 -7.48 20.01
C ARG A 280 -18.02 -6.64 21.06
#